data_AF-A0A7S7EWY8-F1
#
_entry.id   AF-A0A7S7EWY8-F1
#
_cell.length_a   1.000
_cell.length_b   1.000
_cell.length_c   1.000
_cell.angle_alpha   90.00
_cell.angle_beta   90.00
_cell.angle_gamma   90.00
#
_symmetry.space_group_name_H-M   'P 1'
#
loop_
_entity.id
_entity.type
_entity.pdbx_description
1 polymer ?
#
loop_
_entity_poly.entity_id
_entity_poly.type
_entity_poly.pdbx_seq_one_letter_code
_entity_poly.pdbx_strand_id
1 'polypeptide(L)'
;MHQQILQCRLCAETFGFQPHPVVQGSHNAKIMQISQAPSKSVHETGKPFNDASGRRLRGEWYGITDEVFYDPNLFYIVSMAHCYPGKSPGGGDRRPPRVCSELWLSKELELVNNEIYIIIGSYASEFFFPGEKITHLAFEDREINGKPVYVLPHPSPLNMKWFMDYPEFTEQRIPIIKREVHRVLGIEMV
;
A
#
# COMPACT_ATOMS: atom_id res chain seq x y z
N MET A 1 -18.44 -0.16 -8.05
CA MET A 1 -17.25 -1.04 -7.91
C MET A 1 -17.04 -1.57 -6.50
N HIS A 2 -16.93 -0.73 -5.46
CA HIS A 2 -16.68 -1.20 -4.08
C HIS A 2 -17.66 -2.27 -3.59
N GLN A 3 -18.96 -2.11 -3.84
CA GLN A 3 -19.96 -3.15 -3.50
C GLN A 3 -19.64 -4.51 -4.14
N GLN A 4 -19.14 -4.53 -5.37
CA GLN A 4 -18.75 -5.77 -6.06
C GLN A 4 -17.48 -6.36 -5.44
N ILE A 5 -16.50 -5.52 -5.08
CA ILE A 5 -15.28 -5.95 -4.38
C ILE A 5 -15.65 -6.60 -3.05
N LEU A 6 -16.47 -5.95 -2.21
CA LEU A 6 -16.87 -6.45 -0.88
C LEU A 6 -17.67 -7.76 -0.93
N GLN A 7 -18.39 -8.00 -2.04
CA GLN A 7 -19.14 -9.23 -2.28
C GLN A 7 -18.30 -10.34 -2.95
N CYS A 8 -17.06 -10.06 -3.36
CA CYS A 8 -16.19 -11.03 -4.03
C CYS A 8 -15.92 -12.25 -3.13
N ARG A 9 -16.07 -13.46 -3.69
CA ARG A 9 -15.75 -14.74 -3.03
C ARG A 9 -14.80 -15.61 -3.84
N LEU A 10 -14.18 -15.07 -4.89
CA LEU A 10 -13.38 -15.82 -5.86
C LEU A 10 -12.25 -16.66 -5.23
N CYS A 11 -11.60 -16.14 -4.19
CA CYS A 11 -10.44 -16.78 -3.57
C CYS A 11 -10.79 -17.76 -2.43
N ALA A 12 -12.07 -18.08 -2.21
CA ALA A 12 -12.51 -18.87 -1.06
C ALA A 12 -11.83 -20.25 -0.99
N GLU A 13 -11.78 -20.97 -2.10
CA GLU A 13 -11.14 -22.30 -2.17
C GLU A 13 -9.62 -22.20 -1.92
N THR A 14 -8.95 -21.21 -2.51
CA THR A 14 -7.51 -20.97 -2.28
C THR A 14 -7.21 -20.67 -0.80
N PHE A 15 -8.09 -19.93 -0.14
CA PHE A 15 -7.90 -19.57 1.25
C PHE A 15 -8.26 -20.71 2.21
N GLY A 16 -9.26 -21.52 1.86
CA GLY A 16 -9.87 -22.50 2.77
C GLY A 16 -10.78 -21.84 3.82
N PHE A 17 -11.15 -20.56 3.62
CA PHE A 17 -12.07 -19.80 4.47
C PHE A 17 -12.72 -18.67 3.67
N GLN A 18 -13.77 -18.07 4.22
CA GLN A 18 -14.54 -17.03 3.55
C GLN A 18 -13.69 -15.76 3.32
N PRO A 19 -13.56 -15.28 2.07
CA PRO A 19 -12.89 -14.02 1.77
C PRO A 19 -13.59 -12.83 2.45
N HIS A 20 -12.79 -11.92 3.00
CA HIS A 20 -13.24 -10.64 3.55
C HIS A 20 -12.45 -9.52 2.86
N PRO A 21 -12.97 -9.01 1.73
CA PRO A 21 -12.31 -7.97 0.95
C PRO A 21 -12.28 -6.64 1.71
N VAL A 22 -11.15 -5.94 1.68
CA VAL A 22 -10.92 -4.63 2.27
C VAL A 22 -10.52 -3.67 1.16
N VAL A 23 -11.28 -2.59 1.03
CA VAL A 23 -11.04 -1.51 0.08
C VAL A 23 -11.47 -0.19 0.74
N GLN A 24 -10.65 0.85 0.61
CA GLN A 24 -10.94 2.18 1.16
C GLN A 24 -10.55 3.27 0.17
N GLY A 25 -11.33 4.34 0.13
CA GLY A 25 -11.07 5.50 -0.72
C GLY A 25 -12.21 5.86 -1.65
N SER A 26 -12.00 6.88 -2.47
CA SER A 26 -12.89 7.30 -3.55
C SER A 26 -12.10 7.39 -4.85
N HIS A 27 -12.80 7.44 -5.99
CA HIS A 27 -12.15 7.66 -7.28
C HIS A 27 -11.48 9.04 -7.40
N ASN A 28 -11.80 9.98 -6.50
CA ASN A 28 -11.21 11.32 -6.43
C ASN A 28 -10.00 11.39 -5.48
N ALA A 29 -9.59 10.27 -4.89
CA ALA A 29 -8.43 10.21 -4.02
C ALA A 29 -7.18 10.71 -4.74
N LYS A 30 -6.47 11.66 -4.12
CA LYS A 30 -5.25 12.22 -4.69
C LYS A 30 -4.06 11.26 -4.66
N ILE A 31 -4.00 10.37 -3.68
CA ILE A 31 -2.91 9.40 -3.49
C ILE A 31 -3.50 7.99 -3.57
N MET A 32 -2.96 7.15 -4.46
CA MET A 32 -3.29 5.72 -4.47
C MET A 32 -2.16 4.94 -3.81
N GLN A 33 -2.42 4.41 -2.61
CA GLN A 33 -1.47 3.62 -1.84
C GLN A 33 -1.77 2.13 -1.98
N ILE A 34 -0.79 1.37 -2.48
CA ILE A 34 -0.94 -0.04 -2.84
C ILE A 34 0.07 -0.88 -2.08
N SER A 35 -0.43 -1.83 -1.30
CA SER A 35 0.39 -2.80 -0.56
C SER A 35 0.15 -4.25 -1.04
N GLN A 36 0.74 -5.23 -0.36
CA GLN A 36 0.61 -6.64 -0.74
C GLN A 36 -0.81 -7.20 -0.53
N ALA A 37 -1.26 -7.26 0.72
CA ALA A 37 -2.54 -7.81 1.15
C ALA A 37 -2.87 -7.33 2.58
N PRO A 38 -4.15 -7.35 3.00
CA PRO A 38 -4.52 -7.21 4.40
C PRO A 38 -3.81 -8.24 5.30
N SER A 39 -3.38 -7.80 6.48
CA SER A 39 -2.96 -8.72 7.54
C SER A 39 -4.16 -9.35 8.23
N LYS A 40 -3.91 -10.33 9.12
CA LYS A 40 -4.97 -10.89 9.98
C LYS A 40 -5.71 -9.80 10.79
N SER A 41 -4.99 -8.81 11.32
CA SER A 41 -5.61 -7.72 12.07
C SER A 41 -6.49 -6.83 11.18
N VAL A 42 -6.06 -6.58 9.94
CA VAL A 42 -6.88 -5.82 8.98
C VAL A 42 -8.11 -6.63 8.55
N HIS A 43 -8.00 -7.96 8.44
CA HIS A 43 -9.13 -8.84 8.19
C HIS A 43 -10.18 -8.80 9.33
N GLU A 44 -9.74 -8.65 10.57
CA GLU A 44 -10.64 -8.56 11.73
C GLU A 44 -11.24 -7.14 11.90
N THR A 45 -10.47 -6.10 11.62
CA THR A 45 -10.84 -4.70 11.91
C THR A 45 -11.39 -3.94 10.71
N GLY A 46 -11.11 -4.39 9.48
CA GLY A 46 -11.38 -3.67 8.24
C GLY A 46 -10.55 -2.39 8.05
N LYS A 47 -9.57 -2.11 8.94
CA LYS A 47 -8.81 -0.86 8.94
C LYS A 47 -7.33 -1.09 8.59
N PRO A 48 -6.90 -0.79 7.35
CA PRO A 48 -5.52 -0.98 6.92
C PRO A 48 -4.58 -0.02 7.66
N PHE A 49 -3.34 -0.43 7.91
CA PHE A 49 -2.33 0.37 8.60
C PHE A 49 -2.75 0.84 10.02
N ASN A 50 -3.67 0.16 10.72
CA ASN A 50 -4.05 0.55 12.09
C ASN A 50 -3.09 0.05 13.20
N ASP A 51 -1.86 -0.32 12.84
CA ASP A 51 -0.85 -0.89 13.74
C ASP A 51 0.37 0.05 13.92
N ALA A 52 1.41 -0.44 14.60
CA ALA A 52 2.64 0.34 14.83
C ALA A 52 3.35 0.72 13.53
N SER A 53 3.35 -0.16 12.53
CA SER A 53 3.92 0.10 11.21
C SER A 53 3.17 1.22 10.49
N GLY A 54 1.84 1.19 10.55
CA GLY A 54 1.02 2.26 10.00
C GLY A 54 1.17 3.59 10.73
N ARG A 55 1.35 3.59 12.06
CA ARG A 55 1.66 4.82 12.81
C ARG A 55 2.98 5.45 12.38
N ARG A 56 4.04 4.65 12.21
CA ARG A 56 5.30 5.12 11.62
C ARG A 56 5.09 5.69 10.22
N LEU A 57 4.35 4.98 9.36
CA LEU A 57 4.06 5.45 8.00
C LEU A 57 3.37 6.82 7.99
N ARG A 58 2.29 6.98 8.76
CA ARG A 58 1.50 8.22 8.75
C ARG A 58 2.18 9.36 9.50
N GLY A 59 2.59 9.10 10.73
CA GLY A 59 3.08 10.14 11.64
C GLY A 59 4.55 10.49 11.40
N GLU A 60 5.41 9.50 11.18
CA GLU A 60 6.84 9.74 11.00
C GLU A 60 7.18 10.02 9.53
N TRP A 61 6.74 9.16 8.60
CA TRP A 61 7.15 9.27 7.21
C TRP A 61 6.36 10.31 6.44
N TYR A 62 5.03 10.23 6.46
CA TYR A 62 4.18 11.23 5.78
C TYR A 62 4.00 12.50 6.62
N GLY A 63 4.14 12.42 7.95
CA GLY A 63 3.86 13.55 8.84
C GLY A 63 2.45 14.09 8.69
N ILE A 64 1.45 13.21 8.64
CA ILE A 64 0.03 13.53 8.54
C ILE A 64 -0.76 12.85 9.66
N THR A 65 -1.96 13.38 9.95
CA THR A 65 -2.84 12.79 10.96
C THR A 65 -3.61 11.59 10.43
N ASP A 66 -4.27 10.85 11.34
CA ASP A 66 -5.15 9.75 10.98
C ASP A 66 -6.34 10.24 10.14
N GLU A 67 -6.89 11.42 10.45
CA GLU A 67 -8.01 12.01 9.71
C GLU A 67 -7.64 12.26 8.24
N VAL A 68 -6.45 12.81 7.99
CA VAL A 68 -5.95 13.04 6.63
C VAL A 68 -5.73 11.71 5.89
N PHE A 69 -5.11 10.74 6.54
CA PHE A 69 -4.79 9.46 5.90
C PHE A 69 -6.01 8.61 5.59
N TYR A 70 -7.05 8.65 6.43
CA TYR A 70 -8.29 7.87 6.22
C TYR A 70 -9.37 8.68 5.49
N ASP A 71 -9.11 9.92 5.06
CA ASP A 71 -10.03 10.67 4.20
C ASP A 71 -10.09 10.00 2.80
N PRO A 72 -11.27 9.51 2.36
CA PRO A 72 -11.41 8.81 1.10
C PRO A 72 -11.17 9.69 -0.14
N ASN A 73 -11.20 11.03 -0.01
CA ASN A 73 -10.87 11.95 -1.10
C ASN A 73 -9.38 12.28 -1.14
N LEU A 74 -8.59 11.90 -0.14
CA LEU A 74 -7.15 12.10 -0.11
C LEU A 74 -6.40 10.81 -0.42
N PHE A 75 -6.83 9.69 0.17
CA PHE A 75 -6.19 8.39 -0.01
C PHE A 75 -7.16 7.33 -0.54
N TYR A 76 -6.69 6.61 -1.57
CA TYR A 76 -7.21 5.31 -1.96
C TYR A 76 -6.25 4.25 -1.41
N ILE A 77 -6.66 3.57 -0.34
CA ILE A 77 -5.83 2.59 0.36
C ILE A 77 -6.28 1.20 -0.07
N VAL A 78 -5.41 0.50 -0.79
CA VAL A 78 -5.71 -0.80 -1.36
C VAL A 78 -4.48 -1.72 -1.32
N SER A 79 -4.71 -2.98 -1.68
CA SER A 79 -3.68 -4.00 -1.78
C SER A 79 -3.81 -4.76 -3.10
N MET A 80 -2.75 -5.42 -3.54
CA MET A 80 -2.79 -6.31 -4.70
C MET A 80 -3.86 -7.40 -4.57
N ALA A 81 -3.97 -8.01 -3.40
CA ALA A 81 -5.14 -8.80 -3.04
C ALA A 81 -5.91 -8.12 -1.92
N HIS A 82 -7.21 -7.95 -2.11
CA HIS A 82 -8.09 -7.25 -1.16
C HIS A 82 -8.40 -8.07 0.10
N CYS A 83 -7.96 -9.33 0.21
CA CYS A 83 -8.26 -10.21 1.34
C CYS A 83 -6.99 -10.66 2.03
N TYR A 84 -7.07 -10.88 3.34
CA TYR A 84 -6.05 -11.63 4.07
C TYR A 84 -5.92 -13.04 3.50
N PRO A 85 -4.73 -13.44 3.00
CA PRO A 85 -4.58 -14.71 2.32
C PRO A 85 -4.38 -15.88 3.28
N GLY A 86 -4.35 -15.67 4.60
CA GLY A 86 -4.06 -16.72 5.58
C GLY A 86 -2.58 -16.81 5.94
N LYS A 87 -2.26 -17.56 7.00
CA LYS A 87 -0.88 -17.71 7.52
C LYS A 87 -0.07 -18.68 6.68
N SER A 88 1.19 -18.35 6.40
CA SER A 88 2.12 -19.25 5.71
C SER A 88 2.71 -20.28 6.70
N PRO A 89 3.01 -21.52 6.28
CA PRO A 89 3.66 -22.52 7.14
C PRO A 89 5.04 -22.07 7.66
N GLY A 90 5.77 -21.29 6.87
CA GLY A 90 7.09 -20.76 7.22
C GLY A 90 7.07 -19.46 8.04
N GLY A 91 5.88 -19.02 8.47
CA GLY A 91 5.69 -17.73 9.15
C GLY A 91 5.28 -16.60 8.20
N GLY A 92 4.74 -15.53 8.77
CA GLY A 92 4.10 -14.45 8.01
C GLY A 92 2.83 -14.90 7.29
N ASP A 93 2.40 -14.07 6.34
CA ASP A 93 1.18 -14.29 5.58
C ASP A 93 1.49 -14.98 4.24
N ARG A 94 0.54 -15.77 3.73
CA ARG A 94 0.65 -16.39 2.39
C ARG A 94 0.78 -15.30 1.33
N ARG A 95 1.34 -15.67 0.17
CA ARG A 95 1.40 -14.76 -0.97
C ARG A 95 -0.02 -14.45 -1.47
N PRO A 96 -0.30 -13.21 -1.88
CA PRO A 96 -1.61 -12.85 -2.44
C PRO A 96 -1.85 -13.61 -3.75
N PRO A 97 -3.08 -14.11 -4.00
CA PRO A 97 -3.41 -14.74 -5.27
C PRO A 97 -3.49 -13.70 -6.40
N ARG A 98 -2.78 -13.94 -7.51
CA ARG A 98 -2.68 -13.02 -8.66
C ARG A 98 -4.04 -12.72 -9.30
N VAL A 99 -4.96 -13.68 -9.28
CA VAL A 99 -6.33 -13.50 -9.81
C VAL A 99 -7.07 -12.32 -9.17
N CYS A 100 -6.75 -11.97 -7.91
CA CYS A 100 -7.38 -10.84 -7.24
C CYS A 100 -6.92 -9.50 -7.82
N SER A 101 -5.63 -9.34 -8.10
CA SER A 101 -5.11 -8.10 -8.70
C SER A 101 -5.56 -7.95 -10.14
N GLU A 102 -5.57 -9.04 -10.91
CA GLU A 102 -6.07 -9.07 -12.30
C GLU A 102 -7.56 -8.67 -12.37
N LEU A 103 -8.37 -9.10 -11.40
CA LEU A 103 -9.81 -8.83 -11.41
C LEU A 103 -10.17 -7.43 -10.88
N TRP A 104 -9.52 -6.98 -9.81
CA TRP A 104 -9.92 -5.78 -9.07
C TRP A 104 -8.90 -4.64 -9.19
N LEU A 105 -7.62 -4.90 -8.88
CA LEU A 105 -6.60 -3.84 -8.89
C LEU A 105 -6.45 -3.21 -10.28
N SER A 106 -6.49 -4.01 -11.35
CA SER A 106 -6.45 -3.49 -12.73
C SER A 106 -7.56 -2.47 -13.01
N LYS A 107 -8.78 -2.72 -12.52
CA LYS A 107 -9.92 -1.79 -12.69
C LYS A 107 -9.75 -0.54 -11.82
N GLU A 108 -9.23 -0.71 -10.61
CA GLU A 108 -8.97 0.41 -9.70
C GLU A 108 -7.89 1.35 -10.27
N LEU A 109 -6.84 0.81 -10.89
CA LEU A 109 -5.79 1.58 -11.56
C LEU A 109 -6.31 2.44 -12.73
N GLU A 110 -7.36 1.98 -13.41
CA GLU A 110 -8.03 2.73 -14.48
C GLU A 110 -9.00 3.79 -13.95
N LEU A 111 -9.63 3.54 -12.80
CA LEU A 111 -10.74 4.35 -12.29
C LEU A 111 -10.32 5.45 -11.31
N VAL A 112 -9.24 5.24 -10.54
CA VAL A 112 -8.82 6.20 -9.52
C VAL A 112 -8.02 7.32 -10.19
N ASN A 113 -8.51 8.56 -10.05
CA ASN A 113 -7.87 9.75 -10.59
C ASN A 113 -6.84 10.35 -9.62
N ASN A 114 -5.90 9.51 -9.16
CA ASN A 114 -4.81 9.92 -8.29
C ASN A 114 -3.78 10.79 -9.02
N GLU A 115 -3.02 11.58 -8.28
CA GLU A 115 -1.86 12.33 -8.77
C GLU A 115 -0.56 11.52 -8.62
N ILE A 116 -0.43 10.73 -7.54
CA ILE A 116 0.76 9.91 -7.28
C ILE A 116 0.38 8.52 -6.78
N TYR A 117 1.27 7.55 -6.99
CA TYR A 117 1.19 6.22 -6.40
C TYR A 117 2.20 6.07 -5.27
N ILE A 118 1.81 5.35 -4.22
CA ILE A 118 2.75 4.88 -3.19
C ILE A 118 2.67 3.36 -3.10
N ILE A 119 3.76 2.69 -3.43
CA ILE A 119 3.84 1.22 -3.47
C ILE A 119 4.61 0.74 -2.24
N ILE A 120 3.97 -0.10 -1.41
CA ILE A 120 4.55 -0.51 -0.13
C ILE A 120 4.86 -2.01 -0.11
N GLY A 121 6.14 -2.31 0.11
CA GLY A 121 6.64 -3.67 0.30
C GLY A 121 7.10 -4.35 -1.00
N SER A 122 7.94 -5.38 -0.84
CA SER A 122 8.63 -6.04 -1.95
C SER A 122 7.68 -6.73 -2.92
N TYR A 123 6.61 -7.35 -2.43
CA TYR A 123 5.62 -8.01 -3.29
C TYR A 123 4.86 -7.04 -4.17
N ALA A 124 4.43 -5.89 -3.61
CA ALA A 124 3.79 -4.85 -4.39
C ALA A 124 4.77 -4.25 -5.41
N SER A 125 6.02 -4.03 -5.00
CA SER A 125 7.08 -3.52 -5.89
C SER A 125 7.34 -4.47 -7.07
N GLU A 126 7.49 -5.77 -6.81
CA GLU A 126 7.71 -6.78 -7.86
C GLU A 126 6.54 -6.88 -8.84
N PHE A 127 5.31 -6.63 -8.39
CA PHE A 127 4.15 -6.63 -9.28
C PHE A 127 4.19 -5.48 -10.29
N PHE A 128 4.60 -4.29 -9.86
CA PHE A 128 4.66 -3.11 -10.73
C PHE A 128 5.97 -3.00 -11.51
N PHE A 129 7.08 -3.49 -10.94
CA PHE A 129 8.44 -3.40 -11.48
C PHE A 129 9.11 -4.79 -11.43
N PRO A 130 8.68 -5.74 -12.28
CA PRO A 130 9.14 -7.12 -12.22
C PRO A 130 10.64 -7.24 -12.48
N GLY A 131 11.34 -8.00 -11.63
CA GLY A 131 12.79 -8.20 -11.69
C GLY A 131 13.63 -7.11 -11.03
N GLU A 132 13.00 -6.05 -10.50
CA GLU A 132 13.70 -4.96 -9.83
C GLU A 132 13.73 -5.12 -8.32
N LYS A 133 14.90 -4.90 -7.71
CA LYS A 133 15.03 -4.99 -6.25
C LYS A 133 14.40 -3.79 -5.57
N ILE A 134 13.59 -4.03 -4.54
CA ILE A 134 13.01 -2.95 -3.73
C ILE A 134 14.04 -1.97 -3.18
N THR A 135 15.25 -2.44 -2.83
CA THR A 135 16.33 -1.54 -2.40
C THR A 135 16.64 -0.48 -3.45
N HIS A 136 16.67 -0.84 -4.73
CA HIS A 136 16.92 0.10 -5.81
C HIS A 136 15.72 1.05 -5.98
N LEU A 137 14.53 0.47 -6.11
CA LEU A 137 13.28 1.20 -6.31
C LEU A 137 12.99 2.21 -5.18
N ALA A 138 13.41 1.92 -3.95
CA ALA A 138 13.21 2.81 -2.81
C ALA A 138 13.90 4.17 -3.00
N PHE A 139 14.97 4.24 -3.79
CA PHE A 139 15.76 5.45 -4.01
C PHE A 139 15.50 6.15 -5.35
N GLU A 140 14.61 5.62 -6.17
CA GLU A 140 14.34 6.17 -7.50
C GLU A 140 12.91 6.67 -7.63
N ASP A 141 12.75 7.67 -8.49
CA ASP A 141 11.44 8.11 -8.94
C ASP A 141 11.02 7.25 -10.13
N ARG A 142 9.85 6.65 -10.02
CA ARG A 142 9.27 5.80 -11.06
C ARG A 142 7.94 6.37 -11.52
N GLU A 143 7.41 5.79 -12.59
CA GLU A 143 6.11 6.17 -13.13
C GLU A 143 5.25 4.95 -13.43
N ILE A 144 3.95 5.09 -13.20
CA ILE A 144 2.90 4.17 -13.65
C ILE A 144 1.85 5.04 -14.34
N ASN A 145 1.49 4.70 -15.58
CA ASN A 145 0.50 5.44 -16.36
C ASN A 145 0.78 6.95 -16.45
N GLY A 146 2.06 7.34 -16.53
CA GLY A 146 2.51 8.74 -16.60
C GLY A 146 2.35 9.52 -15.29
N LYS A 147 2.13 8.84 -14.16
CA LYS A 147 2.03 9.46 -12.82
C LYS A 147 3.22 9.03 -11.96
N PRO A 148 3.77 9.92 -11.12
CA PRO A 148 4.87 9.59 -10.22
C PRO A 148 4.54 8.46 -9.23
N VAL A 149 5.56 7.66 -8.93
CA VAL A 149 5.49 6.50 -8.06
C VAL A 149 6.63 6.54 -7.05
N TYR A 150 6.26 6.42 -5.78
CA TYR A 150 7.22 6.30 -4.69
C TYR A 150 7.13 4.90 -4.09
N VAL A 151 8.24 4.16 -4.12
CA VAL A 151 8.32 2.82 -3.55
C VAL A 151 8.88 2.89 -2.15
N LEU A 152 8.20 2.25 -1.20
CA LEU A 152 8.58 2.19 0.21
C LEU A 152 8.77 0.75 0.65
N PRO A 153 9.93 0.38 1.24
CA PRO A 153 10.00 -0.80 2.10
C PRO A 153 8.92 -0.75 3.18
N HIS A 154 8.41 -1.90 3.59
CA HIS A 154 7.38 -1.91 4.63
C HIS A 154 7.95 -1.32 5.95
N PRO A 155 7.24 -0.44 6.67
CA PRO A 155 7.70 0.15 7.94
C PRO A 155 7.64 -0.84 9.13
N SER A 156 7.88 -2.13 8.88
CA SER A 156 7.85 -3.20 9.87
C SER A 156 9.17 -3.28 10.64
N PRO A 157 9.15 -3.67 11.93
CA PRO A 157 10.36 -4.05 12.66
C PRO A 157 11.22 -5.10 11.93
N LEU A 158 10.61 -5.93 11.08
CA LEU A 158 11.33 -6.91 10.27
C LEU A 158 12.33 -6.28 9.29
N ASN A 159 12.15 -5.00 8.94
CA ASN A 159 13.03 -4.25 8.04
C ASN A 159 14.06 -3.38 8.80
N MET A 160 14.18 -3.50 10.13
CA MET A 160 15.13 -2.67 10.90
C MET A 160 16.58 -2.85 10.44
N LYS A 161 17.01 -4.08 10.11
CA LYS A 161 18.34 -4.30 9.54
C LYS A 161 18.52 -3.54 8.23
N TRP A 162 17.53 -3.58 7.34
CA TRP A 162 17.57 -2.84 6.08
C TRP A 162 17.68 -1.33 6.33
N PHE A 163 16.92 -0.77 7.27
CA PHE A 163 17.02 0.67 7.58
C PHE A 163 18.38 1.06 8.20
N MET A 164 19.06 0.14 8.91
CA MET A 164 20.43 0.37 9.39
C MET A 164 21.48 0.25 8.29
N ASP A 165 21.26 -0.65 7.33
CA ASP A 165 22.17 -0.84 6.19
C ASP A 165 22.01 0.30 5.14
N TYR A 166 20.86 0.99 5.13
CA TYR A 166 20.50 2.08 4.21
C TYR A 166 19.89 3.31 4.95
N PRO A 167 20.64 3.98 5.84
CA PRO A 167 20.14 5.09 6.65
C PRO A 167 19.63 6.29 5.81
N GLU A 168 20.22 6.51 4.63
CA GLU A 168 19.85 7.55 3.68
C GLU A 168 18.39 7.44 3.20
N PHE A 169 17.79 6.25 3.29
CA PHE A 169 16.35 6.09 3.07
C PHE A 169 15.55 6.96 4.05
N THR A 170 15.85 6.85 5.34
CA THR A 170 15.10 7.59 6.36
C THR A 170 15.53 9.05 6.42
N GLU A 171 16.82 9.31 6.28
CA GLU A 171 17.40 10.66 6.45
C GLU A 171 17.18 11.59 5.26
N GLN A 172 17.09 11.04 4.04
CA GLN A 172 17.06 11.85 2.81
C GLN A 172 15.85 11.52 1.94
N ARG A 173 15.58 10.23 1.69
CA ARG A 173 14.50 9.82 0.78
C ARG A 173 13.11 10.07 1.36
N ILE A 174 12.87 9.72 2.63
CA ILE A 174 11.59 9.97 3.30
C ILE A 174 11.23 11.46 3.32
N PRO A 175 12.12 12.42 3.65
CA PRO A 175 11.82 13.85 3.52
C PRO A 175 11.37 14.30 2.11
N ILE A 176 11.93 13.71 1.05
CA ILE A 176 11.50 13.98 -0.34
C ILE A 176 10.08 13.46 -0.57
N ILE A 177 9.82 12.21 -0.20
CA ILE A 177 8.49 11.59 -0.35
C ILE A 177 7.45 12.34 0.48
N LYS A 178 7.79 12.75 1.70
CA LYS A 178 6.94 13.57 2.57
C LYS A 178 6.53 14.88 1.88
N ARG A 179 7.48 15.57 1.25
CA ARG A 179 7.22 16.81 0.51
C ARG A 179 6.24 16.58 -0.63
N GLU A 180 6.37 15.48 -1.36
CA GLU A 180 5.46 15.15 -2.47
C GLU A 180 4.06 14.77 -1.97
N VAL A 181 3.97 14.02 -0.87
CA VAL A 181 2.69 13.78 -0.18
C VAL A 181 2.05 15.11 0.22
N HIS A 182 2.80 16.02 0.86
CA HIS A 182 2.28 17.32 1.29
C HIS A 182 1.85 18.20 0.11
N ARG A 183 2.65 18.23 -0.97
CA ARG A 183 2.32 18.97 -2.20
C ARG A 183 0.99 18.50 -2.78
N VAL A 184 0.81 17.19 -2.94
CA VAL A 184 -0.43 16.61 -3.48
C VAL A 184 -1.61 16.90 -2.55
N LEU A 185 -1.42 16.78 -1.24
CA LEU A 185 -2.47 17.04 -0.26
C LEU A 185 -2.78 18.54 -0.08
N GLY A 186 -1.93 19.45 -0.56
CA GLY A 186 -2.07 20.90 -0.37
C GLY A 186 -1.75 21.33 1.07
N ILE A 187 -0.87 20.60 1.75
CA ILE A 187 -0.39 20.91 3.10
C ILE A 187 0.81 21.84 2.97
N GLU A 188 0.74 23.04 3.52
CA GLU A 188 1.89 23.94 3.60
C GLU A 188 2.94 23.35 4.54
N MET A 189 4.16 23.17 4.04
CA MET A 189 5.28 22.80 4.90
C MET A 189 5.77 24.05 5.63
N VAL A 190 5.67 24.04 6.96
CA VAL A 190 6.27 25.05 7.85
C VAL A 190 7.78 24.86 7.93
#